data_AF-A0A7Y5T5A0-F1
#
_entry.id   AF-A0A7Y5T5A0-F1
#
_cell.length_a   1.000
_cell.length_b   1.000
_cell.length_c   1.000
_cell.angle_alpha   90.00
_cell.angle_beta   90.00
_cell.angle_gamma   90.00
#
_symmetry.space_group_name_H-M   'P 1'
#
loop_
_entity.id
_entity.type
_entity.pdbx_description
1 polymer ?
#
loop_
_entity_poly.entity_id
_entity_poly.type
_entity_poly.pdbx_seq_one_letter_code
_entity_poly.pdbx_strand_id
1 'polypeptide(L)'
;VAAVGDCAQPPEGGTGLVGPGWQQATRLAADLTGTAAPDDASGGQPPVRLKAAGLDLVAMGTRGSTADPVRDRVLTIGDPVGRRHVEITVRGGRLAGVTCVGAPELAPALTVAFDRGTPLPADPLAMLLPERSEEDGSPALMPGGTPVCRCNGVAKKDVVAAWEHGATTVAEVAAATRATTGCGGCRSVVGGLVDWLGQSDPPTSQPASDGREESVAGPQHRVETQETSAS
;
A
#
# COMPACT_ATOMS: atom_id res chain seq x y z
N VAL A 1 -25.34 18.61 6.44
CA VAL A 1 -24.00 19.06 5.97
C VAL A 1 -22.98 18.32 6.80
N ALA A 2 -21.96 17.73 6.17
CA ALA A 2 -20.91 16.96 6.84
C ALA A 2 -19.52 17.39 6.36
N ALA A 3 -18.48 17.09 7.15
CA ALA A 3 -17.08 17.35 6.83
C ALA A 3 -16.24 16.10 7.11
N VAL A 4 -15.13 15.92 6.37
CA VAL A 4 -14.19 14.81 6.52
C VAL A 4 -12.76 15.30 6.32
N GLY A 5 -11.79 14.59 6.89
CA GLY A 5 -10.38 14.94 6.85
C GLY A 5 -10.02 16.05 7.82
N ASP A 6 -8.94 16.76 7.54
CA ASP A 6 -8.37 17.74 8.47
C ASP A 6 -9.23 18.99 8.68
N CYS A 7 -10.19 19.25 7.79
CA CYS A 7 -11.17 20.32 7.99
C CYS A 7 -12.29 19.91 8.96
N ALA A 8 -12.47 18.61 9.21
CA ALA A 8 -13.33 18.13 10.27
C ALA A 8 -12.58 18.27 11.60
N GLN A 9 -13.14 19.04 12.52
CA GLN A 9 -12.58 19.25 13.85
C GLN A 9 -13.44 18.50 14.87
N PRO A 10 -13.25 17.18 15.03
CA PRO A 10 -13.99 16.40 16.01
C PRO A 10 -13.58 16.83 17.44
N PRO A 11 -14.33 16.46 18.48
CA PRO A 11 -14.04 16.86 19.87
C PRO A 11 -12.62 16.52 20.34
N GLU A 12 -12.04 15.44 19.82
CA GLU A 12 -10.65 15.01 20.06
C GLU A 12 -9.59 15.78 19.24
N GLY A 13 -10.01 16.67 18.34
CA GLY A 13 -9.15 17.42 17.42
C GLY A 13 -8.82 16.66 16.13
N GLY A 14 -8.42 17.40 15.09
CA GLY A 14 -7.93 16.83 13.84
C GLY A 14 -6.54 16.19 14.05
N THR A 15 -6.31 15.02 13.47
CA THR A 15 -5.04 14.28 13.65
C THR A 15 -3.99 14.60 12.58
N GLY A 16 -4.39 15.17 11.43
CA GLY A 16 -3.48 15.36 10.29
C GLY A 16 -3.07 14.05 9.59
N LEU A 17 -3.79 12.95 9.87
CA LEU A 17 -3.42 11.61 9.44
C LEU A 17 -4.42 11.06 8.41
N VAL A 18 -3.85 10.40 7.40
CA VAL A 18 -4.62 9.77 6.31
C VAL A 18 -5.57 8.67 6.84
N GLY A 19 -5.15 7.88 7.83
CA GLY A 19 -5.96 6.78 8.40
C GLY A 19 -7.28 7.25 9.00
N PRO A 20 -7.26 8.15 10.00
CA PRO A 20 -8.45 8.82 10.53
C PRO A 20 -9.31 9.48 9.46
N GLY A 21 -8.71 10.13 8.45
CA GLY A 21 -9.47 10.68 7.32
C GLY A 21 -10.28 9.63 6.57
N TRP A 22 -9.73 8.44 6.34
CA TRP A 22 -10.46 7.32 5.73
C TRP A 22 -11.55 6.75 6.63
N GLN A 23 -11.32 6.66 7.95
CA GLN A 23 -12.36 6.25 8.90
C GLN A 23 -13.53 7.23 8.89
N GLN A 24 -13.25 8.54 8.92
CA GLN A 24 -14.29 9.57 8.80
C GLN A 24 -15.07 9.45 7.49
N ALA A 25 -14.38 9.25 6.36
CA ALA A 25 -15.02 9.06 5.06
C ALA A 25 -15.90 7.80 5.02
N THR A 26 -15.43 6.69 5.62
CA THR A 26 -16.17 5.42 5.68
C THR A 26 -17.43 5.56 6.53
N ARG A 27 -17.33 6.19 7.71
CA ARG A 27 -18.48 6.46 8.59
C ARG A 27 -19.50 7.38 7.90
N LEU A 28 -19.05 8.45 7.26
CA LEU A 28 -19.94 9.34 6.52
C LEU A 28 -20.65 8.63 5.36
N ALA A 29 -19.94 7.78 4.62
CA ALA A 29 -20.56 6.98 3.56
C ALA A 29 -21.61 6.02 4.11
N ALA A 30 -21.36 5.41 5.27
CA ALA A 30 -22.31 4.53 5.95
C ALA A 30 -23.58 5.29 6.36
N ASP A 31 -23.43 6.46 6.99
CA ASP A 31 -24.53 7.34 7.40
C ASP A 31 -25.39 7.77 6.21
N LEU A 32 -24.76 8.16 5.10
CA LEU A 32 -25.47 8.62 3.89
C LEU A 32 -26.21 7.49 3.16
N THR A 33 -25.76 6.24 3.32
CA THR A 33 -26.32 5.06 2.65
C THR A 33 -27.24 4.23 3.55
N GLY A 34 -27.34 4.56 4.84
CA GLY A 34 -28.08 3.77 5.82
C GLY A 34 -27.47 2.39 6.09
N THR A 35 -26.16 2.22 5.82
CA THR A 35 -25.44 0.99 6.11
C THR A 35 -24.80 1.06 7.49
N ALA A 36 -24.60 -0.09 8.14
CA ALA A 36 -23.90 -0.11 9.43
C ALA A 36 -22.43 0.27 9.22
N ALA A 37 -21.95 1.27 9.95
CA ALA A 37 -20.53 1.59 9.97
C ALA A 37 -19.74 0.40 10.54
N PRO A 38 -18.56 0.09 10.01
CA PRO A 38 -17.69 -0.94 10.58
C PRO A 38 -17.30 -0.54 12.02
N ASP A 39 -17.33 -1.51 12.94
CA ASP A 39 -16.89 -1.33 14.32
C ASP A 39 -15.41 -0.89 14.34
N ASP A 40 -15.15 0.36 14.73
CA ASP A 40 -13.79 0.85 15.01
C ASP A 40 -13.34 0.33 16.38
N ALA A 41 -12.99 -0.96 16.42
CA ALA A 41 -12.53 -1.64 17.64
C ALA A 41 -11.12 -1.20 18.12
N SER A 42 -10.42 -0.33 17.39
CA SER A 42 -9.10 0.16 17.77
C SER A 42 -9.17 1.54 18.43
N GLY A 43 -9.40 1.58 19.75
CA GLY A 43 -9.30 2.83 20.55
C GLY A 43 -7.87 3.38 20.72
N GLY A 44 -6.94 2.98 19.85
CA GLY A 44 -5.54 3.41 19.88
C GLY A 44 -5.27 4.54 18.88
N GLN A 45 -4.22 5.34 19.13
CA GLN A 45 -3.73 6.28 18.13
C GLN A 45 -3.20 5.50 16.91
N PRO A 46 -3.64 5.83 15.68
CA PRO A 46 -3.20 5.13 14.49
C PRO A 46 -1.71 5.37 14.24
N PRO A 47 -1.01 4.41 13.62
CA PRO A 47 0.41 4.53 13.35
C PRO A 47 0.69 5.70 12.39
N VAL A 48 1.67 6.52 12.74
CA VAL A 48 2.20 7.59 11.89
C VAL A 48 3.34 7.03 11.05
N ARG A 49 3.30 7.31 9.74
CA ARG A 49 4.38 6.97 8.81
C ARG A 49 4.78 8.18 8.00
N LEU A 50 6.08 8.47 7.93
CA LEU A 50 6.60 9.60 7.18
C LEU A 50 6.88 9.23 5.71
N LYS A 51 6.50 10.11 4.79
CA LYS A 51 6.85 10.03 3.36
C LYS A 51 8.01 10.98 3.06
N ALA A 52 9.18 10.76 3.65
CA ALA A 52 10.38 11.51 3.33
C ALA A 52 11.33 10.61 2.53
N ALA A 53 11.84 11.10 1.41
CA ALA A 53 12.80 10.35 0.62
C ALA A 53 14.04 10.01 1.46
N GLY A 54 14.39 8.72 1.53
CA GLY A 54 15.55 8.24 2.29
C GLY A 54 15.33 8.12 3.80
N LEU A 55 14.09 8.22 4.31
CA LEU A 55 13.78 8.02 5.72
C LEU A 55 12.49 7.21 5.91
N ASP A 56 12.66 5.94 6.29
CA ASP A 56 11.56 5.10 6.75
C ASP A 56 11.32 5.33 8.24
N LEU A 57 10.14 5.85 8.58
CA LEU A 57 9.73 6.08 9.96
C LEU A 57 8.34 5.52 10.21
N VAL A 58 8.20 4.76 11.30
CA VAL A 58 6.92 4.36 11.87
C VAL A 58 6.91 4.68 13.35
N ALA A 59 5.88 5.38 13.83
CA ALA A 59 5.67 5.63 15.25
C ALA A 59 4.21 5.34 15.64
N MET A 60 4.01 4.65 16.76
CA MET A 60 2.68 4.31 17.29
C MET A 60 2.72 4.11 18.81
N GLY A 61 1.63 4.42 19.49
CA GLY A 61 1.48 4.15 20.92
C GLY A 61 2.43 4.93 21.85
N THR A 62 2.73 4.35 23.01
CA THR A 62 3.55 4.95 24.06
C THR A 62 5.03 4.96 23.68
N ARG A 63 5.62 6.17 23.62
CA ARG A 63 7.07 6.36 23.42
C ARG A 63 7.83 5.99 24.69
N GLY A 64 9.06 5.52 24.55
CA GLY A 64 9.93 5.19 25.69
C GLY A 64 10.14 6.36 26.64
N SER A 65 10.23 7.59 26.12
CA SER A 65 10.34 8.82 26.93
C SER A 65 9.10 9.14 27.79
N THR A 66 7.98 8.49 27.51
CA THR A 66 6.70 8.64 28.22
C THR A 66 6.20 7.33 28.84
N ALA A 67 7.03 6.29 28.82
CA ALA A 67 6.67 4.97 29.33
C ALA A 67 6.59 4.96 30.85
N ASP A 68 5.68 4.15 31.39
CA ASP A 68 5.56 3.93 32.83
C ASP A 68 6.69 2.99 33.29
N PRO A 69 7.62 3.42 34.15
CA PRO A 69 8.79 2.62 34.52
C PRO A 69 8.48 1.37 35.34
N VAL A 70 7.26 1.25 35.87
CA VAL A 70 6.80 0.08 36.64
C VAL A 70 6.07 -0.91 35.74
N ARG A 71 5.27 -0.42 34.78
CA ARG A 71 4.40 -1.25 33.95
C ARG A 71 4.98 -1.58 32.58
N ASP A 72 5.88 -0.74 32.09
CA ASP A 72 6.39 -0.81 30.74
C ASP A 72 7.85 -1.25 30.73
N ARG A 73 8.17 -2.19 29.84
CA ARG A 73 9.54 -2.55 29.49
C ARG A 73 9.86 -1.90 28.15
N VAL A 74 10.86 -1.03 28.13
CA VAL A 74 11.36 -0.38 26.91
C VAL A 74 12.59 -1.11 26.41
N LEU A 75 12.63 -1.43 25.11
CA LEU A 75 13.80 -1.99 24.44
C LEU A 75 14.17 -1.08 23.27
N THR A 76 15.47 -0.83 23.11
CA THR A 76 15.99 0.07 22.07
C THR A 76 17.21 -0.53 21.39
N ILE A 77 17.24 -0.44 20.06
CA ILE A 77 18.43 -0.67 19.23
C ILE A 77 18.74 0.64 18.51
N GLY A 78 20.00 1.06 18.54
CA GLY A 78 20.49 2.23 17.82
C GLY A 78 21.75 1.91 17.03
N ASP A 79 21.78 2.33 15.77
CA ASP A 79 22.95 2.37 14.90
C ASP A 79 23.00 3.76 14.24
N PRO A 80 23.74 4.72 14.84
CA PRO A 80 23.85 6.07 14.30
C PRO A 80 24.49 6.13 12.92
N VAL A 81 25.40 5.20 12.60
CA VAL A 81 26.12 5.18 11.31
C VAL A 81 25.19 4.68 10.21
N GLY A 82 24.48 3.58 10.47
CA GLY A 82 23.43 3.05 9.60
C GLY A 82 22.12 3.85 9.64
N ARG A 83 22.05 4.92 10.45
CA ARG A 83 20.85 5.77 10.64
C ARG A 83 19.60 4.99 11.08
N ARG A 84 19.80 3.96 11.89
CA ARG A 84 18.75 3.09 12.40
C ARG A 84 18.50 3.36 13.88
N HIS A 85 17.23 3.48 14.26
CA HIS A 85 16.79 3.57 15.63
C HIS A 85 15.44 2.86 15.77
N VAL A 86 15.39 1.81 16.57
CA VAL A 86 14.16 1.06 16.84
C VAL A 86 13.96 0.95 18.33
N GLU A 87 12.84 1.48 18.80
CA GLU A 87 12.37 1.43 20.17
C GLU A 87 11.01 0.74 20.21
N ILE A 88 10.82 -0.18 21.14
CA ILE A 88 9.52 -0.77 21.46
C ILE A 88 9.22 -0.62 22.95
N THR A 89 7.98 -0.30 23.25
CA THR A 89 7.44 -0.28 24.61
C THR A 89 6.53 -1.50 24.76
N VAL A 90 6.81 -2.35 25.74
CA VAL A 90 6.07 -3.59 26.01
C VAL A 90 5.29 -3.47 27.31
N ARG A 91 4.00 -3.77 27.28
CA ARG A 91 3.10 -3.80 28.44
C ARG A 91 2.30 -5.07 28.42
N GLY A 92 2.34 -5.83 29.53
CA GLY A 92 1.59 -7.09 29.65
C GLY A 92 1.87 -8.11 28.53
N GLY A 93 3.13 -8.18 28.06
CA GLY A 93 3.53 -9.09 26.98
C GLY A 93 3.03 -8.70 25.58
N ARG A 94 2.60 -7.45 25.37
CA ARG A 94 2.13 -6.92 24.08
C ARG A 94 2.82 -5.59 23.78
N LEU A 95 2.86 -5.19 22.50
CA LEU A 95 3.36 -3.86 22.14
C LEU A 95 2.39 -2.78 22.62
N ALA A 96 2.89 -1.87 23.45
CA ALA A 96 2.24 -0.63 23.86
C ALA A 96 2.73 0.57 23.06
N GLY A 97 3.88 0.48 22.39
CA GLY A 97 4.34 1.48 21.44
C GLY A 97 5.56 1.03 20.64
N VAL A 98 5.79 1.72 19.53
CA VAL A 98 6.89 1.48 18.59
C VAL A 98 7.38 2.83 18.07
N THR A 99 8.69 3.03 18.02
CA THR A 99 9.37 4.06 17.23
C THR A 99 10.42 3.36 16.38
N CYS A 100 10.23 3.30 15.06
CA CYS A 100 11.10 2.58 14.14
C CYS A 100 11.57 3.54 13.05
N VAL A 101 12.86 3.81 13.00
CA VAL A 101 13.51 4.74 12.07
C VAL A 101 14.64 4.00 11.36
N GLY A 102 14.69 4.09 10.03
CA GLY A 102 15.76 3.50 9.22
C GLY A 102 15.82 1.97 9.30
N ALA A 103 14.70 1.31 9.60
CA ALA A 103 14.57 -0.15 9.62
C ALA A 103 13.25 -0.59 8.94
N PRO A 104 13.12 -0.35 7.61
CA PRO A 104 11.91 -0.69 6.85
C PRO A 104 11.55 -2.18 6.91
N GLU A 105 12.52 -3.06 7.13
CA GLU A 105 12.33 -4.50 7.27
C GLU A 105 11.58 -4.90 8.55
N LEU A 106 11.71 -4.12 9.64
CA LEU A 106 11.04 -4.40 10.91
C LEU A 106 9.66 -3.73 11.01
N ALA A 107 9.51 -2.59 10.36
CA ALA A 107 8.31 -1.75 10.44
C ALA A 107 6.99 -2.52 10.19
N PRO A 108 6.85 -3.40 9.17
CA PRO A 108 5.62 -4.13 8.92
C PRO A 108 5.23 -5.09 10.06
N ALA A 109 6.19 -5.88 10.55
CA ALA A 109 5.94 -6.87 11.60
C ALA A 109 5.55 -6.18 12.91
N LEU A 110 6.27 -5.12 13.28
CA LEU A 110 5.97 -4.31 14.47
C LEU A 110 4.59 -3.63 14.38
N THR A 111 4.24 -3.09 13.22
CA THR A 111 2.91 -2.50 12.99
C THR A 111 1.80 -3.54 13.14
N VAL A 112 1.96 -4.73 12.56
CA VAL A 112 0.98 -5.82 12.68
C VAL A 112 0.84 -6.28 14.13
N ALA A 113 1.95 -6.46 14.82
CA ALA A 113 1.94 -6.89 16.22
C ALA A 113 1.27 -5.87 17.13
N PHE A 114 1.45 -4.57 16.89
CA PHE A 114 0.76 -3.51 17.60
C PHE A 114 -0.74 -3.47 17.27
N ASP A 115 -1.11 -3.38 15.99
CA ASP A 115 -2.50 -3.26 15.53
C ASP A 115 -3.37 -4.44 16.01
N ARG A 116 -2.80 -5.66 16.06
CA ARG A 116 -3.49 -6.88 16.51
C ARG A 116 -3.32 -7.15 18.01
N GLY A 117 -2.49 -6.35 18.69
CA GLY A 117 -2.03 -6.62 20.05
C GLY A 117 -1.39 -8.00 20.20
N THR A 118 -0.69 -8.54 19.20
CA THR A 118 -0.15 -9.91 19.23
C THR A 118 0.69 -10.15 20.50
N PRO A 119 0.50 -11.28 21.23
CA PRO A 119 1.41 -11.68 22.30
C PRO A 119 2.84 -11.79 21.79
N LEU A 120 3.78 -11.20 22.52
CA LEU A 120 5.19 -11.20 22.15
C LEU A 120 5.90 -12.51 22.56
N PRO A 121 7.04 -12.83 21.92
CA PRO A 121 7.94 -13.87 22.40
C PRO A 121 8.37 -13.64 23.85
N ALA A 122 8.86 -14.71 24.49
CA ALA A 122 9.33 -14.66 25.88
C ALA A 122 10.37 -13.55 26.11
N ASP A 123 11.27 -13.34 25.14
CA ASP A 123 12.11 -12.15 25.09
C ASP A 123 11.72 -11.24 23.91
N PRO A 124 11.14 -10.05 24.17
CA PRO A 124 10.78 -9.09 23.13
C PRO A 124 11.95 -8.60 22.28
N LEU A 125 13.21 -8.79 22.71
CA LEU A 125 14.38 -8.43 21.91
C LEU A 125 14.40 -9.16 20.55
N ALA A 126 13.84 -10.36 20.48
CA ALA A 126 13.69 -11.12 19.23
C ALA A 126 12.87 -10.38 18.16
N MET A 127 11.99 -9.44 18.55
CA MET A 127 11.24 -8.61 17.60
C MET A 127 12.12 -7.55 16.90
N LEU A 128 13.28 -7.22 17.47
CA LEU A 128 14.19 -6.17 16.98
C LEU A 128 15.38 -6.74 16.20
N LEU A 129 15.58 -8.05 16.28
CA LEU A 129 16.61 -8.78 15.58
C LEU A 129 15.94 -9.54 14.45
N PRO A 130 16.03 -9.05 13.19
CA PRO A 130 15.50 -9.82 12.08
C PRO A 130 16.24 -11.15 12.04
N GLU A 131 15.50 -12.26 12.11
CA GLU A 131 16.01 -13.56 11.66
C GLU A 131 16.51 -13.34 10.23
N ARG A 132 17.79 -13.65 9.97
CA ARG A 132 18.29 -13.72 8.60
C ARG A 132 17.75 -15.01 8.01
N SER A 133 16.45 -15.04 7.73
CA SER A 133 15.89 -16.07 6.88
C SER A 133 16.43 -15.78 5.48
N GLU A 134 17.35 -16.61 5.00
CA GLU A 134 17.60 -16.78 3.56
C GLU A 134 16.41 -17.52 2.90
N GLU A 135 15.20 -17.35 3.44
CA GLU A 135 14.01 -17.94 2.88
C GLU A 135 13.47 -16.97 1.85
N ASP A 136 13.90 -17.23 0.61
CA ASP A 136 13.15 -16.97 -0.62
C ASP A 136 11.70 -17.45 -0.44
N GLY A 137 10.89 -16.65 0.25
CA GLY A 137 9.45 -16.80 0.28
C GLY A 137 8.93 -16.45 -1.10
N SER A 138 9.04 -17.39 -2.04
CA SER A 138 8.52 -17.21 -3.39
C SER A 138 7.10 -16.67 -3.30
N PRO A 139 6.77 -15.61 -4.05
CA PRO A 139 5.41 -15.10 -4.06
C PRO A 139 4.38 -16.19 -4.40
N ALA A 140 4.77 -17.30 -5.03
CA ALA A 140 3.93 -18.49 -5.22
C ALA A 140 3.32 -19.04 -3.91
N LEU A 141 4.08 -19.05 -2.81
CA LEU A 141 3.66 -19.61 -1.52
C LEU A 141 2.86 -18.62 -0.66
N MET A 142 2.80 -17.35 -1.06
CA MET A 142 2.06 -16.31 -0.35
C MET A 142 0.55 -16.50 -0.56
N PRO A 143 -0.28 -16.65 0.49
CA PRO A 143 -1.74 -16.76 0.34
C PRO A 143 -2.35 -15.55 -0.35
N GLY A 144 -3.38 -15.75 -1.18
CA GLY A 144 -4.02 -14.67 -1.95
C GLY A 144 -4.59 -13.53 -1.10
N GLY A 145 -5.08 -13.84 0.11
CA GLY A 145 -5.60 -12.84 1.05
C GLY A 145 -4.54 -12.02 1.79
N THR A 146 -3.26 -12.23 1.52
CA THR A 146 -2.19 -11.54 2.25
C THR A 146 -2.19 -10.04 1.90
N PRO A 147 -2.33 -9.14 2.89
CA PRO A 147 -2.33 -7.69 2.64
C PRO A 147 -1.00 -7.21 2.04
N VAL A 148 -1.07 -6.55 0.89
CA VAL A 148 0.09 -5.96 0.18
C VAL A 148 0.13 -4.44 0.40
N CYS A 149 -0.99 -3.74 0.19
CA CYS A 149 -1.11 -2.30 0.44
C CYS A 149 -2.14 -2.00 1.52
N ARG A 150 -1.69 -1.69 2.74
CA ARG A 150 -2.59 -1.35 3.85
C ARG A 150 -3.36 -0.04 3.63
N CYS A 151 -2.74 0.95 2.97
CA CYS A 151 -3.38 2.26 2.74
C CYS A 151 -4.60 2.19 1.81
N ASN A 152 -4.62 1.24 0.88
CA ASN A 152 -5.69 1.09 -0.10
C ASN A 152 -6.40 -0.27 0.02
N GLY A 153 -6.14 -1.04 1.09
CA GLY A 153 -6.79 -2.33 1.33
C GLY A 153 -6.48 -3.41 0.28
N VAL A 154 -5.35 -3.33 -0.43
CA VAL A 154 -5.01 -4.25 -1.53
C VAL A 154 -4.30 -5.49 -0.99
N ALA A 155 -4.78 -6.67 -1.34
CA ALA A 155 -4.16 -7.97 -1.07
C ALA A 155 -3.45 -8.54 -2.31
N LYS A 156 -2.67 -9.61 -2.15
CA LYS A 156 -1.95 -10.28 -3.25
C LYS A 156 -2.90 -10.64 -4.39
N LYS A 157 -4.07 -11.21 -4.09
CA LYS A 157 -5.08 -11.60 -5.09
C LYS A 157 -5.52 -10.45 -5.99
N ASP A 158 -5.54 -9.22 -5.47
CA ASP A 158 -5.98 -8.05 -6.23
C ASP A 158 -4.90 -7.59 -7.21
N VAL A 159 -3.62 -7.75 -6.84
CA VAL A 159 -2.47 -7.53 -7.73
C VAL A 159 -2.44 -8.58 -8.84
N VAL A 160 -2.63 -9.87 -8.49
CA VAL A 160 -2.70 -10.97 -9.46
C VAL A 160 -3.87 -10.76 -10.42
N ALA A 161 -5.06 -10.43 -9.90
CA ALA A 161 -6.20 -10.13 -10.76
C ALA A 161 -5.91 -8.96 -11.70
N ALA A 162 -5.28 -7.87 -11.23
CA ALA A 162 -4.91 -6.76 -12.11
C ALA A 162 -3.98 -7.21 -13.26
N TRP A 163 -3.00 -8.07 -12.97
CA TRP A 163 -2.12 -8.67 -13.97
C TRP A 163 -2.88 -9.49 -15.01
N GLU A 164 -3.78 -10.36 -14.57
CA GLU A 164 -4.63 -11.19 -15.44
C GLU A 164 -5.52 -10.33 -16.37
N HIS A 165 -5.85 -9.10 -15.96
CA HIS A 165 -6.56 -8.11 -16.77
C HIS A 165 -5.64 -7.22 -17.62
N GLY A 166 -4.34 -7.53 -17.71
CA GLY A 166 -3.37 -6.86 -18.57
C GLY A 166 -2.54 -5.76 -17.92
N ALA A 167 -2.61 -5.57 -16.59
CA ALA A 167 -1.74 -4.63 -15.89
C ALA A 167 -0.36 -5.26 -15.61
N THR A 168 0.57 -5.09 -16.53
CA THR A 168 1.86 -5.80 -16.57
C THR A 168 3.02 -5.00 -16.00
N THR A 169 2.77 -3.74 -15.64
CA THR A 169 3.74 -2.85 -15.01
C THR A 169 3.26 -2.40 -13.63
N VAL A 170 4.18 -1.99 -12.76
CA VAL A 170 3.83 -1.42 -11.44
C VAL A 170 2.90 -0.19 -11.59
N ALA A 171 3.07 0.61 -12.64
CA ALA A 171 2.23 1.77 -12.91
C ALA A 171 0.79 1.37 -13.28
N GLU A 172 0.62 0.36 -14.13
CA GLU A 172 -0.70 -0.16 -14.50
C GLU A 172 -1.39 -0.84 -13.30
N VAL A 173 -0.65 -1.62 -12.51
CA VAL A 173 -1.17 -2.23 -11.28
C VAL A 173 -1.60 -1.14 -10.29
N ALA A 174 -0.82 -0.06 -10.17
CA ALA A 174 -1.18 1.08 -9.33
C ALA A 174 -2.45 1.79 -9.85
N ALA A 175 -2.63 1.91 -11.16
CA ALA A 175 -3.83 2.48 -11.75
C ALA A 175 -5.07 1.61 -11.48
N ALA A 176 -4.94 0.28 -11.61
CA ALA A 176 -6.04 -0.67 -11.43
C ALA A 176 -6.43 -0.89 -9.96
N THR A 177 -5.45 -0.97 -9.06
CA THR A 177 -5.67 -1.37 -7.64
C THR A 177 -5.54 -0.24 -6.65
N ARG A 178 -5.02 0.92 -7.08
CA ARG A 178 -4.53 2.01 -6.23
C ARG A 178 -3.34 1.63 -5.34
N ALA A 179 -2.78 0.43 -5.40
CA ALA A 179 -1.56 0.11 -4.66
C ALA A 179 -0.45 1.14 -4.96
N THR A 180 0.46 1.37 -4.02
CA THR A 180 1.57 2.35 -4.10
C THR A 180 1.22 3.84 -4.13
N THR A 181 -0.04 4.21 -4.39
CA THR A 181 -0.51 5.62 -4.47
C THR A 181 -0.72 6.27 -3.09
N GLY A 182 -0.83 5.45 -2.04
CA GLY A 182 -1.00 5.86 -0.65
C GLY A 182 0.33 6.21 0.02
N CYS A 183 0.77 5.44 1.01
CA CYS A 183 2.04 5.69 1.73
C CYS A 183 3.32 5.39 0.91
N GLY A 184 3.22 4.65 -0.19
CA GLY A 184 4.38 4.18 -0.96
C GLY A 184 5.12 2.98 -0.38
N GLY A 185 4.91 2.62 0.89
CA GLY A 185 5.64 1.53 1.56
C GLY A 185 5.42 0.10 1.02
N CYS A 186 4.47 -0.09 0.09
CA CYS A 186 4.27 -1.36 -0.60
C CYS A 186 4.94 -1.43 -1.98
N ARG A 187 5.67 -0.39 -2.42
CA ARG A 187 6.26 -0.33 -3.77
C ARG A 187 7.20 -1.50 -4.07
N SER A 188 8.08 -1.85 -3.14
CA SER A 188 9.01 -2.98 -3.31
C SER A 188 8.27 -4.32 -3.42
N VAL A 189 7.27 -4.54 -2.56
CA VAL A 189 6.44 -5.76 -2.58
C VAL A 189 5.63 -5.87 -3.87
N VAL A 190 5.02 -4.77 -4.33
CA VAL A 190 4.28 -4.75 -5.61
C VAL A 190 5.23 -4.96 -6.79
N GLY A 191 6.42 -4.33 -6.79
CA GLY A 191 7.45 -4.56 -7.80
C GLY A 191 7.86 -6.02 -7.88
N GLY A 192 8.20 -6.64 -6.75
CA GLY A 192 8.57 -8.06 -6.71
C GLY A 192 7.45 -9.00 -7.15
N LEU A 193 6.19 -8.67 -6.86
CA LEU A 193 5.04 -9.42 -7.37
C LEU A 193 4.88 -9.31 -8.89
N VAL A 194 5.02 -8.11 -9.45
CA VAL A 194 4.96 -7.86 -10.89
C VAL A 194 6.11 -8.57 -11.62
N ASP A 195 7.34 -8.47 -11.09
CA ASP A 195 8.51 -9.13 -11.66
C ASP A 195 8.35 -10.67 -11.64
N TRP A 196 7.82 -11.22 -10.55
CA TRP A 196 7.54 -12.65 -10.43
C TRP A 196 6.44 -13.12 -11.39
N LEU A 197 5.37 -12.33 -11.55
CA LEU A 197 4.30 -12.63 -12.50
C LEU A 197 4.81 -12.60 -13.94
N GLY A 198 5.66 -11.63 -14.30
CA GLY A 198 6.28 -11.58 -15.64
C GLY A 198 7.16 -12.77 -15.97
N GLN A 199 7.78 -13.40 -14.96
CA GLN A 199 8.55 -14.64 -15.12
C GLN A 199 7.68 -15.88 -15.20
N SER A 200 6.54 -15.88 -14.51
CA SER A 200 5.67 -17.07 -14.35
C SER A 200 4.56 -17.14 -15.40
N ASP A 201 4.09 -16.00 -15.88
CA ASP A 201 3.01 -15.80 -16.84
C ASP A 201 3.34 -14.59 -17.74
N PRO A 202 4.27 -14.74 -18.71
CA PRO A 202 4.73 -13.61 -19.52
C PRO A 202 3.57 -12.98 -20.29
N PRO A 203 3.46 -11.65 -20.33
CA PRO A 203 2.33 -10.98 -20.95
C PRO A 203 2.25 -11.34 -22.43
N THR A 204 1.07 -11.79 -22.86
CA THR A 204 0.85 -12.12 -24.26
C THR A 204 0.91 -10.83 -25.05
N SER A 205 1.98 -10.62 -25.82
CA SER A 205 2.13 -9.49 -26.71
C SER A 205 0.98 -9.48 -27.71
N GLN A 206 0.00 -8.58 -27.54
CA GLN A 206 -0.95 -8.31 -28.62
C GLN A 206 -0.18 -7.61 -29.75
N PRO A 207 -0.20 -8.14 -30.98
CA PRO A 207 0.40 -7.45 -32.10
C PRO A 207 -0.34 -6.12 -32.29
N ALA A 208 0.42 -5.03 -32.32
CA ALA A 208 -0.09 -3.74 -32.74
C ALA A 208 -0.75 -3.92 -34.11
N SER A 209 -2.05 -3.65 -34.20
CA SER A 209 -2.74 -3.57 -35.48
C SER A 209 -2.20 -2.36 -36.23
N ASP A 210 -1.15 -2.57 -37.01
CA ASP A 210 -0.68 -1.60 -38.00
C ASP A 210 -1.64 -1.63 -39.17
N GLY A 211 -2.67 -0.79 -39.07
CA GLY A 211 -3.73 -0.62 -40.07
C GLY A 211 -3.56 0.69 -40.82
N ARG A 212 -2.40 0.92 -41.43
CA ARG A 212 -2.24 1.86 -42.54
C ARG A 212 -1.39 1.23 -43.63
N GLU A 213 -2.05 0.61 -44.59
CA GLU A 213 -1.54 0.54 -45.96
C GLU A 213 -2.59 1.15 -46.89
N GLU A 214 -2.39 2.44 -47.19
CA GLU A 214 -2.75 3.00 -48.48
C GLU A 214 -1.93 2.26 -49.54
N SER A 215 -2.59 1.43 -50.34
CA SER A 215 -2.02 0.96 -51.60
C SER A 215 -3.06 1.12 -52.71
N VAL A 216 -2.63 1.92 -53.68
CA VAL A 216 -3.34 2.39 -54.87
C VAL A 216 -3.65 1.22 -55.81
N ALA A 217 -4.93 1.02 -56.11
CA ALA A 217 -5.36 0.36 -57.35
C ALA A 217 -6.35 1.30 -58.06
N GLY A 218 -5.99 1.69 -59.28
CA GLY A 218 -6.60 2.76 -60.06
C GLY A 218 -8.02 2.52 -60.59
N PRO A 219 -8.57 3.52 -61.30
CA PRO A 219 -10.00 3.69 -61.53
C PRO A 219 -10.52 2.84 -62.70
N GLN A 220 -11.73 2.29 -62.55
CA GLN A 220 -12.51 1.75 -63.66
C GLN A 220 -13.94 2.30 -63.65
N HIS A 221 -14.42 2.61 -64.87
CA HIS A 221 -15.71 3.17 -65.29
C HIS A 221 -15.87 4.71 -65.18
N ARG A 222 -16.33 5.43 -66.21
CA ARG A 222 -17.21 5.08 -67.35
C ARG A 222 -17.01 6.04 -68.54
N VAL A 223 -17.29 5.49 -69.72
CA VAL A 223 -17.23 6.00 -71.10
C VAL A 223 -18.01 7.31 -71.34
N GLU A 224 -17.48 8.08 -72.30
CA GLU A 224 -17.93 9.32 -72.97
C GLU A 224 -19.42 9.43 -73.34
N THR A 225 -19.90 10.68 -73.38
CA THR A 225 -20.53 11.27 -74.58
C THR A 225 -20.45 12.81 -74.52
N GLN A 226 -19.74 13.38 -75.51
CA GLN A 226 -20.04 14.57 -76.36
C GLN A 226 -21.02 15.66 -75.85
N GLU A 227 -20.94 16.96 -76.16
CA GLU A 227 -20.11 17.85 -76.99
C GLU A 227 -20.65 19.28 -76.76
N THR A 228 -19.80 20.31 -76.89
CA THR A 228 -20.07 21.71 -77.36
C THR A 228 -21.11 22.60 -76.62
N SER A 229 -21.03 23.92 -76.52
CA SER A 229 -20.08 24.99 -76.86
C SER A 229 -20.66 26.31 -76.31
N ALA A 230 -19.77 27.23 -75.97
CA ALA A 230 -19.87 28.69 -76.12
C ALA A 230 -20.87 29.56 -75.30
N SER A 231 -20.25 30.61 -74.75
CA SER A 231 -20.76 31.94 -74.34
C SER A 231 -21.39 32.07 -72.96
#